data_AF-A0A423P375-F1
#
_entry.id   AF-A0A423P375-F1
#
_cell.length_a   1.000
_cell.length_b   1.000
_cell.length_c   1.000
_cell.angle_alpha   90.00
_cell.angle_beta   90.00
_cell.angle_gamma   90.00
#
_symmetry.space_group_name_H-M   'P 1'
#
loop_
_entity.id
_entity.type
_entity.pdbx_description
1 polymer ?
#
loop_
_entity_poly.entity_id
_entity_poly.type
_entity_poly.pdbx_seq_one_letter_code
_entity_poly.pdbx_strand_id
1 'polypeptide(L)'
;MRSFSKISSVVSATALIATLVLPASAMAVELSNSSASYGDKVSLIHNDYGKDVVIRSDVSIDDLRKMRDTISEQSRQIEELKRSSGSSSSSSGKEIDDLKNKVKDQDRELDTLGRQVEDLKRNSGSSSNSNSSEISNLKQKINDQDRAMEQLKRTVEDLSRKVK
;
A
#
# COMPACT_ATOMS: atom_id res chain seq x y z
N MET A 1 -3.88 86.08 -87.26
CA MET A 1 -4.91 87.10 -86.93
C MET A 1 -4.91 87.29 -85.42
N ARG A 2 -4.75 88.56 -84.99
CA ARG A 2 -5.23 89.23 -83.75
C ARG A 2 -5.66 88.30 -82.57
N SER A 3 -5.17 88.46 -81.34
CA SER A 3 -5.25 89.71 -80.56
C SER A 3 -4.38 89.70 -79.29
N PHE A 4 -4.10 90.90 -78.79
CA PHE A 4 -3.56 91.19 -77.46
C PHE A 4 -4.70 91.30 -76.43
N SER A 5 -4.46 90.94 -75.17
CA SER A 5 -4.79 91.82 -74.03
C SER A 5 -4.14 91.40 -72.72
N LYS A 6 -3.67 92.44 -72.03
CA LYS A 6 -3.06 92.53 -70.68
C LYS A 6 -4.10 92.06 -69.63
N ILE A 7 -3.76 91.67 -68.39
CA ILE A 7 -3.45 92.55 -67.24
C ILE A 7 -2.99 91.67 -66.06
N SER A 8 -2.02 92.19 -65.31
CA SER A 8 -1.49 91.77 -64.00
C SER A 8 -2.51 91.23 -62.97
N SER A 9 -2.14 90.17 -62.24
CA SER A 9 -2.39 90.07 -60.79
C SER A 9 -1.48 89.02 -60.15
N VAL A 10 -0.66 89.47 -59.20
CA VAL A 10 0.11 88.62 -58.28
C VAL A 10 -0.88 88.03 -57.28
N VAL A 11 -0.98 86.70 -57.21
CA VAL A 11 -1.67 86.02 -56.12
C VAL A 11 -0.76 84.94 -55.53
N SER A 12 -0.58 85.07 -54.23
CA SER A 12 0.27 84.35 -53.30
C SER A 12 0.35 82.83 -53.53
N ALA A 13 1.57 82.31 -53.58
CA ALA A 13 1.85 80.88 -53.54
C ALA A 13 1.74 80.36 -52.09
N THR A 14 0.58 79.85 -51.72
CA THR A 14 0.42 79.01 -50.53
C THR A 14 0.56 77.55 -50.94
N ALA A 15 1.73 76.96 -50.64
CA ALA A 15 1.95 75.53 -50.77
C ALA A 15 1.10 74.79 -49.74
N LEU A 16 0.04 74.13 -50.20
CA LEU A 16 -0.74 73.18 -49.41
C LEU A 16 0.06 71.88 -49.26
N ILE A 17 0.88 71.82 -48.21
CA ILE A 17 1.47 70.56 -47.73
C ILE A 17 0.37 69.82 -46.97
N ALA A 18 -0.32 68.91 -47.65
CA ALA A 18 -1.28 68.00 -47.02
C ALA A 18 -0.51 66.93 -46.23
N THR A 19 -0.21 67.20 -44.97
CA THR A 19 0.30 66.21 -44.02
C THR A 19 -0.84 65.27 -43.63
N LEU A 20 -0.86 64.07 -44.21
CA LEU A 20 -1.66 62.94 -43.72
C LEU A 20 -1.06 62.46 -42.38
N VAL A 21 -1.54 63.01 -41.27
CA VAL A 21 -1.29 62.46 -39.93
C VAL A 21 -2.12 61.19 -39.80
N LEU A 22 -1.47 60.03 -39.78
CA LEU A 22 -2.11 58.79 -39.34
C LEU A 22 -2.44 58.93 -37.85
N PRO A 23 -3.70 58.73 -37.42
CA PRO A 23 -4.01 58.61 -36.01
C PRO A 23 -3.39 57.31 -35.47
N ALA A 24 -2.35 57.43 -34.64
CA ALA A 24 -1.88 56.33 -33.82
C ALA A 24 -2.92 56.09 -32.71
N SER A 25 -3.83 55.15 -32.93
CA SER A 25 -4.81 54.72 -31.94
C SER A 25 -4.10 53.98 -30.81
N ALA A 26 -3.73 54.67 -29.74
CA ALA A 26 -3.26 54.03 -28.52
C ALA A 26 -4.46 53.33 -27.87
N MET A 27 -4.46 51.99 -27.87
CA MET A 27 -5.45 51.19 -27.15
C MET A 27 -5.11 51.23 -25.66
N ALA A 28 -5.94 51.88 -24.86
CA ALA A 28 -5.79 51.91 -23.40
C ALA A 28 -6.47 50.69 -22.76
N VAL A 29 -5.91 50.19 -21.67
CA VAL A 29 -6.54 49.15 -20.85
C VAL A 29 -7.49 49.84 -19.87
N GLU A 30 -8.79 49.58 -20.03
CA GLU A 30 -9.82 50.12 -19.15
C GLU A 30 -10.10 49.13 -18.01
N LEU A 31 -10.09 49.65 -16.78
CA LEU A 31 -10.44 48.88 -15.58
C LEU A 31 -11.87 49.23 -15.20
N SER A 32 -12.76 48.23 -15.26
CA SER A 32 -14.12 48.34 -14.74
C SER A 32 -14.23 47.60 -13.41
N ASN A 33 -15.10 48.10 -12.53
CA ASN A 33 -15.39 47.44 -11.24
C ASN A 33 -16.55 46.44 -11.35
N SER A 34 -16.92 46.06 -12.58
CA SER A 34 -17.94 45.06 -12.86
C SER A 34 -17.40 43.66 -12.57
N SER A 35 -18.23 42.77 -12.04
CA SER A 35 -17.87 41.36 -11.87
C SER A 35 -17.58 40.71 -13.22
N ALA A 36 -16.51 39.92 -13.29
CA ALA A 36 -16.20 39.13 -14.48
C ALA A 36 -17.34 38.15 -14.79
N SER A 37 -17.70 38.06 -16.07
CA SER A 37 -18.68 37.11 -16.60
C SER A 37 -18.05 35.72 -16.79
N TYR A 38 -18.88 34.67 -16.85
CA TYR A 38 -18.43 33.29 -17.07
C TYR A 38 -17.67 33.11 -18.39
N GLY A 39 -18.07 33.86 -19.43
CA GLY A 39 -17.42 33.85 -20.75
C GLY A 39 -16.18 34.75 -20.86
N ASP A 40 -15.86 35.52 -19.81
CA ASP A 40 -14.68 36.37 -19.83
C ASP A 40 -13.43 35.50 -19.86
N LYS A 41 -12.45 35.92 -20.66
CA LYS A 41 -11.20 35.21 -20.87
C LYS A 41 -10.08 35.86 -20.08
N VAL A 42 -9.17 35.03 -19.59
CA VAL A 42 -7.98 35.52 -18.88
C VAL A 42 -7.08 36.27 -19.87
N SER A 43 -6.66 37.47 -19.51
CA SER A 43 -5.65 38.19 -20.30
C SER A 43 -4.26 37.73 -19.89
N LEU A 44 -3.41 37.43 -20.88
CA LEU A 44 -2.01 37.03 -20.70
C LEU A 44 -1.11 38.15 -21.21
N ILE A 45 0.04 38.32 -20.59
CA ILE A 45 1.09 39.21 -21.09
C ILE A 45 2.10 38.34 -21.81
N HIS A 46 2.36 38.65 -23.07
CA HIS A 46 3.28 37.92 -23.93
C HIS A 46 4.35 38.89 -24.46
N ASN A 47 5.61 38.51 -24.41
CA ASN A 47 6.70 39.29 -25.00
C ASN A 47 6.84 38.95 -26.48
N ASP A 48 6.53 39.90 -27.36
CA ASP A 48 6.61 39.75 -28.81
C ASP A 48 7.70 40.66 -29.38
N TYR A 49 8.89 40.10 -29.61
CA TYR A 49 10.07 40.83 -30.13
C TYR A 49 10.43 42.09 -29.31
N GLY A 50 10.58 41.94 -27.99
CA GLY A 50 11.09 43.00 -27.11
C GLY A 50 10.06 44.01 -26.62
N LYS A 51 8.78 43.81 -26.95
CA LYS A 51 7.63 44.56 -26.39
C LYS A 51 6.66 43.59 -25.72
N ASP A 52 6.12 43.98 -24.57
CA ASP A 52 5.07 43.22 -23.89
C ASP A 52 3.70 43.61 -24.44
N VAL A 53 2.95 42.62 -24.92
CA VAL A 53 1.60 42.78 -25.46
C VAL A 53 0.60 41.97 -24.63
N VAL A 54 -0.60 42.51 -24.43
CA VAL A 54 -1.69 41.80 -23.78
C VAL A 54 -2.46 41.01 -24.82
N ILE A 55 -2.54 39.70 -24.63
CA ILE A 55 -3.29 38.78 -25.50
C ILE A 55 -4.39 38.09 -24.71
N ARG A 56 -5.48 37.72 -25.37
CA ARG A 56 -6.56 36.95 -24.75
C ARG A 56 -6.20 35.47 -24.73
N SER A 57 -6.29 34.85 -23.55
CA SER A 57 -6.15 33.40 -23.39
C SER A 57 -7.35 32.65 -23.97
N ASP A 58 -7.16 31.37 -24.27
CA ASP A 58 -8.27 30.46 -24.54
C ASP A 58 -9.02 30.04 -23.27
N VAL A 59 -8.42 30.26 -22.08
CA VAL A 59 -9.00 29.91 -20.77
C VAL A 59 -10.03 30.95 -20.32
N SER A 60 -11.23 30.47 -19.96
CA SER A 60 -12.33 31.31 -19.48
C SER A 60 -12.46 31.28 -17.95
N ILE A 61 -13.14 32.28 -17.36
CA ILE A 61 -13.42 32.32 -15.91
C ILE A 61 -14.22 31.08 -15.45
N ASP A 62 -15.11 30.55 -16.30
CA ASP A 62 -15.84 29.29 -16.02
C ASP A 62 -14.90 28.09 -15.86
N ASP A 63 -13.89 27.96 -16.73
CA ASP A 63 -12.90 26.88 -16.66
C ASP A 63 -12.08 26.96 -15.36
N LEU A 64 -11.71 28.18 -14.94
CA LEU A 64 -11.04 28.40 -13.65
C LEU A 64 -11.93 28.00 -12.46
N ARG A 65 -13.23 28.27 -12.51
CA ARG A 65 -14.17 27.88 -11.45
C ARG A 65 -14.32 26.36 -11.38
N LYS A 66 -14.46 25.68 -12.52
CA LYS A 66 -14.50 24.21 -12.58
C LYS A 66 -13.23 23.60 -12.01
N MET A 67 -12.06 24.11 -12.37
CA MET A 67 -10.79 23.64 -11.80
C MET A 67 -10.72 23.87 -10.28
N ARG A 68 -11.15 25.05 -9.80
CA ARG A 68 -11.23 25.33 -8.35
C ARG A 68 -12.14 24.33 -7.64
N ASP A 69 -13.28 24.00 -8.23
CA ASP A 69 -14.24 23.05 -7.68
C ASP A 69 -13.65 21.64 -7.64
N THR A 70 -13.02 21.20 -8.73
CA THR A 70 -12.29 19.92 -8.79
C THR A 70 -11.18 19.85 -7.75
N ILE A 71 -10.36 20.90 -7.61
CA ILE A 71 -9.29 20.95 -6.60
C ILE A 71 -9.87 20.90 -5.19
N SER A 72 -10.97 21.62 -4.93
CA SER A 72 -11.64 21.61 -3.62
C SER A 72 -12.20 20.23 -3.28
N GLU A 73 -12.78 19.55 -4.25
CA GLU A 73 -13.30 18.20 -4.11
C GLU A 73 -12.18 17.18 -3.90
N GLN A 74 -11.11 17.25 -4.69
CA GLN A 74 -9.91 16.41 -4.51
C GLN A 74 -9.29 16.62 -3.13
N SER A 75 -9.21 17.87 -2.65
CA SER A 75 -8.70 18.16 -1.30
C SER A 75 -9.55 17.51 -0.21
N ARG A 76 -10.87 17.50 -0.35
CA ARG A 76 -11.78 16.81 0.59
C ARG A 76 -11.58 15.30 0.56
N GLN A 77 -11.50 14.71 -0.64
CA GLN A 77 -11.26 13.28 -0.81
C GLN A 77 -9.91 12.85 -0.20
N ILE A 78 -8.86 13.65 -0.37
CA ILE A 78 -7.55 13.39 0.25
C ILE A 78 -7.66 13.44 1.78
N GLU A 79 -8.39 14.40 2.33
CA GLU A 79 -8.59 14.50 3.78
C GLU A 79 -9.37 13.29 4.32
N GLU A 80 -10.40 12.84 3.62
CA GLU A 80 -11.16 11.65 3.96
C GLU A 80 -10.32 10.38 3.88
N LEU A 81 -9.52 10.21 2.82
CA LEU A 81 -8.58 9.09 2.68
C LEU A 81 -7.53 9.10 3.80
N LYS A 82 -7.03 10.26 4.20
CA LYS A 82 -6.12 10.37 5.36
C LYS A 82 -6.80 9.96 6.66
N ARG A 83 -8.06 10.34 6.87
CA ARG A 83 -8.83 9.95 8.05
C ARG A 83 -9.13 8.44 8.05
N SER A 84 -9.47 7.86 6.90
CA SER A 84 -9.75 6.43 6.78
C SER A 84 -8.49 5.57 6.92
N SER A 85 -7.36 5.97 6.31
CA SER A 85 -6.06 5.30 6.47
C SER A 85 -5.45 5.45 7.87
N GLY A 86 -5.67 6.60 8.53
CA GLY A 86 -5.29 6.80 9.93
C GLY A 86 -6.08 5.91 10.89
N SER A 87 -7.34 5.60 10.57
CA SER A 87 -8.19 4.76 11.41
C SER A 87 -7.92 3.26 11.19
N SER A 88 -7.66 2.83 9.95
CA SER A 88 -7.38 1.42 9.63
C SER A 88 -6.00 0.94 10.12
N SER A 89 -4.99 1.80 10.11
CA SER A 89 -3.64 1.45 10.60
C SER A 89 -3.59 1.16 12.10
N SER A 90 -4.42 1.82 12.92
CA SER A 90 -4.48 1.59 14.37
C SER A 90 -5.21 0.28 14.75
N SER A 91 -6.19 -0.14 13.95
CA SER A 91 -6.94 -1.39 14.13
C SER A 91 -6.13 -2.59 13.68
N SER A 92 -5.52 -2.50 12.49
CA SER A 92 -4.71 -3.59 11.93
C SER A 92 -3.45 -3.87 12.77
N GLY A 93 -2.84 -2.85 13.39
CA GLY A 93 -1.69 -3.03 14.26
C GLY A 93 -2.00 -3.91 15.49
N LYS A 94 -3.12 -3.64 16.18
CA LYS A 94 -3.54 -4.42 17.36
C LYS A 94 -3.90 -5.86 16.99
N GLU A 95 -4.64 -6.05 15.90
CA GLU A 95 -5.00 -7.38 15.43
C GLU A 95 -3.76 -8.20 15.03
N ILE A 96 -2.77 -7.56 14.39
CA ILE A 96 -1.48 -8.20 14.07
C ILE A 96 -0.71 -8.58 15.35
N ASP A 97 -0.69 -7.71 16.36
CA ASP A 97 -0.02 -8.00 17.63
C ASP A 97 -0.70 -9.17 18.38
N ASP A 98 -2.03 -9.20 18.41
CA ASP A 98 -2.81 -10.30 19.00
C ASP A 98 -2.57 -11.62 18.26
N LEU A 99 -2.57 -11.61 16.93
CA LEU A 99 -2.24 -12.77 16.11
C LEU A 99 -0.80 -13.24 16.37
N LYS A 100 0.16 -12.32 16.47
CA LYS A 100 1.56 -12.63 16.78
C LYS A 100 1.73 -13.27 18.15
N ASN A 101 0.97 -12.82 19.15
CA ASN A 101 0.96 -13.43 20.47
C ASN A 101 0.38 -14.85 20.42
N LYS A 102 -0.75 -15.05 19.74
CA LYS A 102 -1.34 -16.39 19.55
C LYS A 102 -0.37 -17.36 18.86
N VAL A 103 0.34 -16.91 17.82
CA VAL A 103 1.35 -17.74 17.14
C VAL A 103 2.48 -18.13 18.09
N LYS A 104 2.97 -17.23 18.92
CA LYS A 104 3.99 -17.56 19.94
C LYS A 104 3.48 -18.53 20.99
N ASP A 105 2.22 -18.43 21.39
CA ASP A 105 1.63 -19.34 22.37
C ASP A 105 1.48 -20.74 21.77
N GLN A 106 1.03 -20.84 20.52
CA GLN A 106 0.96 -22.10 19.77
C GLN A 106 2.34 -22.74 19.59
N ASP A 107 3.38 -21.95 19.33
CA ASP A 107 4.76 -22.45 19.18
C ASP A 107 5.27 -23.11 20.47
N ARG A 108 4.98 -22.51 21.64
CA ARG A 108 5.32 -23.11 22.95
C ARG A 108 4.52 -24.38 23.24
N GLU A 109 3.25 -24.41 22.84
CA GLU A 109 2.41 -25.60 22.99
C GLU A 109 2.93 -26.75 22.11
N LEU A 110 3.34 -26.45 20.88
CA LEU A 110 3.97 -27.43 19.98
C LEU A 110 5.29 -27.97 20.53
N ASP A 111 6.16 -27.13 21.11
CA ASP A 111 7.38 -27.61 21.78
C ASP A 111 7.07 -28.54 22.95
N THR A 112 6.04 -28.20 23.75
CA THR A 112 5.61 -29.03 24.88
C THR A 112 5.08 -30.38 24.41
N LEU A 113 4.21 -30.39 23.40
CA LEU A 113 3.68 -31.62 22.80
C LEU A 113 4.81 -32.45 22.17
N GLY A 114 5.77 -31.81 21.51
CA GLY A 114 6.95 -32.47 20.93
C GLY A 114 7.75 -33.23 22.00
N ARG A 115 7.99 -32.60 23.15
CA ARG A 115 8.66 -33.26 24.29
C ARG A 115 7.85 -34.42 24.84
N GLN A 116 6.54 -34.27 24.99
CA GLN A 116 5.68 -35.36 25.46
C GLN A 116 5.69 -36.57 24.51
N VAL A 117 5.69 -36.34 23.19
CA VAL A 117 5.78 -37.40 22.19
C VAL A 117 7.15 -38.10 22.26
N GLU A 118 8.23 -37.34 22.40
CA GLU A 118 9.58 -37.86 22.59
C GLU A 118 9.66 -38.76 23.84
N ASP A 119 9.11 -38.30 24.97
CA ASP A 119 9.07 -39.04 26.23
C ASP A 119 8.24 -40.32 26.10
N LEU A 120 7.07 -40.26 25.47
CA LEU A 120 6.25 -41.45 25.19
C LEU A 120 7.01 -42.46 24.33
N LYS A 121 7.68 -42.01 23.26
CA LYS A 121 8.48 -42.88 22.39
C LYS A 121 9.61 -43.56 23.16
N ARG A 122 10.30 -42.83 24.05
CA ARG A 122 11.36 -43.38 24.90
C ARG A 122 10.82 -44.40 25.91
N ASN A 123 9.67 -44.12 26.51
CA ASN A 123 9.05 -45.00 27.49
C ASN A 123 8.48 -46.29 26.83
N SER A 124 7.84 -46.17 25.66
CA SER A 124 7.39 -47.32 24.87
C SER A 124 8.55 -48.16 24.34
N GLY A 125 9.71 -47.57 24.06
CA GLY A 125 10.92 -48.31 23.67
C GLY A 125 11.57 -49.07 24.83
N SER A 126 11.46 -48.57 26.07
CA SER A 126 12.18 -49.11 27.22
C SER A 126 11.45 -50.25 27.96
N SER A 127 10.14 -50.36 27.79
CA SER A 127 9.31 -51.40 28.43
C SER A 127 9.46 -52.80 27.82
N SER A 128 10.12 -52.93 26.67
CA SER A 128 10.34 -54.23 26.01
C SER A 128 11.59 -54.97 26.53
N ASN A 129 12.59 -54.27 27.08
CA ASN A 129 13.87 -54.88 27.48
C ASN A 129 13.85 -55.47 28.91
N SER A 130 13.18 -54.81 29.85
CA SER A 130 13.05 -55.29 31.24
C SER A 130 12.14 -56.52 31.35
N ASN A 131 10.99 -56.50 30.66
CA ASN A 131 10.06 -57.63 30.63
C ASN A 131 10.68 -58.91 30.03
N SER A 132 11.54 -58.77 29.01
CA SER A 132 12.25 -59.89 28.38
C SER A 132 13.21 -60.61 29.33
N SER A 133 13.90 -59.83 30.16
CA SER A 133 14.86 -60.36 31.14
C SER A 133 14.15 -61.07 32.30
N GLU A 134 13.07 -60.48 32.81
CA GLU A 134 12.25 -61.09 33.87
C GLU A 134 11.58 -62.39 33.40
N ILE A 135 11.03 -62.41 32.19
CA ILE A 135 10.44 -63.61 31.58
C ILE A 135 11.49 -64.71 31.40
N SER A 136 12.70 -64.35 30.96
CA SER A 136 13.80 -65.32 30.80
C SER A 136 14.22 -65.93 32.13
N ASN A 137 14.35 -65.09 33.18
CA ASN A 137 14.66 -65.53 34.53
C ASN A 137 13.56 -66.43 35.13
N LEU A 138 12.30 -66.08 34.90
CA LEU A 138 11.16 -66.90 35.35
C LEU A 138 11.10 -68.24 34.61
N LYS A 139 11.31 -68.26 33.29
CA LYS A 139 11.39 -69.50 32.51
C LYS A 139 12.50 -70.42 33.01
N GLN A 140 13.67 -69.87 33.34
CA GLN A 140 14.77 -70.67 33.89
C GLN A 140 14.40 -71.29 35.24
N LYS A 141 13.84 -70.49 36.16
CA LYS A 141 13.38 -71.00 37.47
C LYS A 141 12.34 -72.11 37.33
N ILE A 142 11.38 -71.97 36.42
CA ILE A 142 10.37 -73.02 36.15
C ILE A 142 11.05 -74.30 35.67
N ASN A 143 11.99 -74.19 34.73
CA ASN A 143 12.68 -75.36 34.18
C ASN A 143 13.55 -76.08 35.24
N ASP A 144 14.18 -75.30 36.13
CA ASP A 144 14.94 -75.86 37.26
C ASP A 144 14.01 -76.54 38.29
N GLN A 145 12.83 -75.97 38.54
CA GLN A 145 11.81 -76.58 39.39
C GLN A 145 11.24 -77.87 38.78
N ASP A 146 10.97 -77.90 37.48
CA ASP A 146 10.48 -79.10 36.78
C ASP A 146 11.48 -80.26 36.90
N ARG A 147 12.77 -79.99 36.72
CA ARG A 147 13.83 -80.99 36.92
C ARG A 147 13.89 -81.50 38.36
N ALA A 148 13.79 -80.60 39.34
CA ALA A 148 13.78 -80.97 40.75
C ALA A 148 12.55 -81.83 41.09
N MET A 149 11.38 -81.51 40.53
CA MET A 149 10.16 -82.31 40.67
C MET A 149 10.30 -83.70 40.08
N GLU A 150 10.90 -83.83 38.89
CA GLU A 150 11.15 -85.15 38.29
C GLU A 150 12.07 -86.01 39.15
N GLN A 151 13.13 -85.42 39.72
CA GLN A 151 14.02 -86.12 40.64
C GLN A 151 13.27 -86.54 41.91
N LEU A 152 12.50 -85.64 42.51
CA LEU A 152 11.70 -85.93 43.70
C LEU A 152 10.73 -87.08 43.44
N LYS A 153 10.03 -87.05 42.30
CA LYS A 153 9.09 -88.10 41.89
C LYS A 153 9.76 -89.46 41.78
N ARG A 154 10.95 -89.54 41.16
CA ARG A 154 11.73 -90.79 41.10
C ARG A 154 12.10 -91.30 42.48
N THR A 155 12.60 -90.43 43.37
CA THR A 155 12.96 -90.84 44.74
C THR A 155 11.77 -91.34 45.54
N VAL A 156 10.60 -90.71 45.37
CA VAL A 156 9.35 -91.16 45.99
C VAL A 156 8.90 -92.50 45.44
N GLU A 157 8.97 -92.70 44.11
CA GLU A 157 8.67 -93.99 43.49
C GLU A 157 9.62 -95.10 43.99
N ASP A 158 10.91 -94.82 44.08
CA ASP A 158 11.91 -95.77 44.59
C ASP A 158 11.68 -96.12 46.07
N LEU A 159 11.39 -95.12 46.92
CA LEU A 159 11.01 -95.38 48.32
C LEU A 159 9.71 -96.18 48.40
N SER A 160 8.71 -95.84 47.58
CA SER A 160 7.43 -96.56 47.56
C SER A 160 7.60 -98.03 47.18
N ARG A 161 8.51 -98.34 46.24
CA ARG A 161 8.89 -99.72 45.88
C ARG A 161 9.63 -100.44 47.01
N LYS A 162 10.35 -99.72 47.86
CA LYS A 162 11.13 -100.29 48.97
C LYS A 162 10.30 -100.51 50.24
N VAL A 163 9.19 -99.79 50.38
CA VAL A 163 8.27 -99.87 51.54
C VAL A 163 7.16 -100.91 51.33
N LYS A 164 6.91 -101.34 50.08
CA LYS A 164 6.05 -102.49 49.75
C LYS A 164 6.86 -103.78 49.74
#